data_AF-A0AAV7ZJ06-F1
#
_entry.id   AF-A0AAV7ZJ06-F1
#
_cell.length_a   1.000
_cell.length_b   1.000
_cell.length_c   1.000
_cell.angle_alpha   90.00
_cell.angle_beta   90.00
_cell.angle_gamma   90.00
#
_symmetry.space_group_name_H-M   'P 1'
#
loop_
_entity.id
_entity.type
_entity.pdbx_description
1 polymer ?
#
loop_
_entity_poly.entity_id
_entity_poly.type
_entity_poly.pdbx_seq_one_letter_code
_entity_poly.pdbx_strand_id
1 'polypeptide(L)'
;MTEYLNQTQETQYQENFSKSFVTSVVLFKKKFKFCLNLYQKEIHGSLTRAGKVRNQTPKVEKLPKKKKLTGRAKMRFLYNKRFVHVVEEQGRRRAGPNSNKNK
;
A
#
# COMPACT_ATOMS: atom_id res chain seq x y z
N MET A 1 30.46 -45.55 -52.07
CA MET A 1 30.88 -44.35 -51.31
C MET A 1 29.80 -43.27 -51.24
N THR A 2 29.02 -43.06 -52.30
CA THR A 2 27.96 -42.04 -52.36
C THR A 2 26.68 -42.40 -51.59
N GLU A 3 26.35 -43.68 -51.45
CA GLU A 3 25.16 -44.15 -50.71
C GLU A 3 25.26 -43.92 -49.19
N TYR A 4 26.47 -44.07 -48.63
CA TYR A 4 26.73 -43.78 -47.22
C TYR A 4 26.62 -42.27 -46.92
N LEU A 5 27.03 -41.40 -47.86
CA LEU A 5 26.85 -39.96 -47.71
C LEU A 5 25.37 -39.58 -47.70
N ASN A 6 24.53 -40.16 -48.55
CA ASN A 6 23.08 -39.88 -48.56
C ASN A 6 22.37 -40.39 -47.29
N GLN A 7 22.71 -41.57 -46.78
CA GLN A 7 22.17 -42.06 -45.51
C GLN A 7 22.61 -41.21 -44.31
N THR A 8 23.82 -40.65 -44.32
CA THR A 8 24.24 -39.70 -43.27
C THR A 8 23.50 -38.36 -43.35
N GLN A 9 23.16 -37.87 -44.54
CA GLN A 9 22.39 -36.63 -44.72
C GLN A 9 20.94 -36.79 -44.23
N GLU A 10 20.31 -37.93 -44.53
CA GLU A 10 18.94 -38.21 -44.09
C GLU A 10 18.84 -38.41 -42.57
N THR A 11 19.80 -39.12 -41.96
CA THR A 11 19.84 -39.31 -40.49
C THR A 11 20.12 -38.00 -39.74
N GLN A 12 20.99 -37.13 -40.26
CA GLN A 12 21.21 -35.78 -39.72
C GLN A 12 19.93 -34.94 -39.77
N TYR A 13 19.13 -35.04 -40.83
CA TYR A 13 17.88 -34.29 -40.98
C TYR A 13 16.79 -34.74 -39.99
N GLN A 14 16.68 -36.05 -39.75
CA GLN A 14 15.72 -36.63 -38.79
C GLN A 14 16.07 -36.25 -37.33
N GLU A 15 17.35 -36.26 -36.96
CA GLU A 15 17.77 -35.81 -35.63
C GLU A 15 17.52 -34.31 -35.40
N ASN A 16 17.78 -33.48 -36.42
CA ASN A 16 17.59 -32.03 -36.36
C ASN A 16 16.10 -31.65 -36.26
N PHE A 17 15.21 -32.42 -36.88
CA PHE A 17 13.75 -32.24 -36.76
C PHE A 17 13.26 -32.45 -35.32
N SER A 18 13.67 -33.53 -34.67
CA SER A 18 13.28 -33.83 -33.27
C SER A 18 13.82 -32.79 -32.28
N LYS A 19 15.08 -32.33 -32.48
CA LYS A 19 15.73 -31.33 -31.61
C LYS A 19 15.05 -29.95 -31.74
N SER A 20 14.56 -29.56 -32.91
CA SER A 20 13.80 -28.31 -33.13
C SER A 20 12.44 -28.28 -32.42
N PHE A 21 11.75 -29.42 -32.35
CA PHE A 21 10.42 -29.51 -31.76
C PHE A 21 10.50 -29.45 -30.22
N VAL A 22 11.46 -30.16 -29.62
CA VAL A 22 11.66 -30.16 -28.16
C VAL A 22 12.13 -28.77 -27.68
N THR A 23 13.02 -28.11 -28.42
CA THR A 23 13.50 -26.77 -28.08
C THR A 23 12.40 -25.70 -28.20
N SER A 24 11.54 -25.76 -29.23
CA SER A 24 10.41 -24.81 -29.38
C SER A 24 9.36 -24.96 -28.27
N VAL A 25 9.04 -26.17 -27.82
CA VAL A 25 8.10 -26.42 -26.71
C VAL A 25 8.66 -25.93 -25.37
N VAL A 26 9.96 -26.13 -25.11
CA VAL A 26 10.63 -25.63 -23.90
C VAL A 26 10.72 -24.10 -23.91
N LEU A 27 11.00 -23.50 -25.07
CA LEU A 27 11.04 -22.04 -25.24
C LEU A 27 9.64 -21.41 -25.11
N PHE A 28 8.59 -22.10 -25.60
CA PHE A 28 7.19 -21.68 -25.47
C PHE A 28 6.74 -21.67 -24.00
N LYS A 29 7.08 -22.71 -23.22
CA LYS A 29 6.81 -22.75 -21.77
C LYS A 29 7.56 -21.65 -21.00
N LYS A 30 8.79 -21.31 -21.38
CA LYS A 30 9.57 -20.22 -20.77
C LYS A 30 9.01 -18.83 -21.11
N LYS A 31 8.55 -18.62 -22.36
CA LYS A 31 7.95 -17.35 -22.82
C LYS A 31 6.59 -17.07 -22.15
N PHE A 32 5.76 -18.10 -21.95
CA PHE A 32 4.48 -17.97 -21.26
C PHE A 32 4.62 -17.55 -19.78
N LYS A 33 5.64 -18.08 -19.09
CA LYS A 33 5.92 -17.74 -17.68
C LYS A 33 6.46 -16.31 -17.48
N PHE A 34 7.15 -15.75 -18.48
CA PHE A 34 7.65 -14.37 -18.45
C PHE A 34 6.54 -13.33 -18.68
N CYS A 35 5.60 -13.60 -19.58
CA CYS A 35 4.45 -12.71 -19.84
C CYS A 35 3.52 -12.58 -18.62
N LEU A 36 3.34 -13.66 -17.83
CA LEU A 36 2.51 -13.63 -16.62
C LEU A 36 3.11 -12.76 -15.50
N ASN A 37 4.44 -12.73 -15.38
CA ASN A 37 5.16 -11.97 -14.35
C ASN A 37 5.24 -10.46 -14.64
N LEU A 38 5.15 -10.05 -15.91
CA LEU A 38 5.15 -8.63 -16.29
C LEU A 38 3.75 -8.00 -16.26
N TYR A 39 2.68 -8.79 -16.39
CA TYR A 39 1.30 -8.29 -16.36
C TYR A 39 0.77 -7.99 -14.94
N GLN A 40 1.49 -8.40 -13.90
CA GLN A 40 1.12 -8.17 -12.50
C GLN A 40 1.81 -6.95 -11.87
N LYS A 41 2.69 -6.25 -12.59
CA LYS A 41 3.35 -5.04 -12.10
C LYS A 41 2.54 -3.78 -12.46
N GLU A 42 1.76 -3.37 -11.46
CA GLU A 42 1.19 -2.05 -11.23
C GLU A 42 0.43 -1.40 -12.39
N ILE A 43 -0.82 -1.84 -12.57
CA ILE A 43 -1.88 -0.96 -13.07
C ILE A 43 -2.13 0.11 -12.01
N HIS A 44 -1.93 1.39 -12.36
CA HIS A 44 -2.20 2.51 -11.48
C HIS A 44 -3.66 2.47 -10.99
N GLY A 45 -3.85 2.41 -9.67
CA GLY A 45 -5.17 2.20 -9.05
C GLY A 45 -5.44 0.78 -8.55
N SER A 46 -4.41 -0.08 -8.43
CA SER A 46 -4.59 -1.43 -7.91
C SER A 46 -5.25 -1.46 -6.52
N LEU A 47 -6.19 -2.38 -6.35
CA LEU A 47 -6.97 -2.57 -5.11
C LEU A 47 -6.10 -2.93 -3.89
N THR A 48 -4.86 -3.36 -4.13
CA THR A 48 -3.86 -3.74 -3.12
C THR A 48 -3.55 -2.64 -2.09
N ARG A 49 -3.85 -1.38 -2.42
CA ARG A 49 -3.59 -0.22 -1.56
C ARG A 49 -4.77 0.12 -0.64
N ALA A 50 -5.93 -0.52 -0.81
CA ALA A 50 -7.11 -0.26 0.00
C ALA A 50 -6.84 -0.58 1.49
N GLY A 51 -7.18 0.36 2.38
CA GLY A 51 -7.02 0.16 3.83
C GLY A 51 -5.59 0.17 4.36
N LYS A 52 -4.55 0.32 3.50
CA LYS A 52 -3.12 0.31 3.90
C LYS A 52 -2.84 1.16 5.14
N VAL A 53 -3.30 2.41 5.13
CA VAL A 53 -3.03 3.37 6.23
C VAL A 53 -3.75 2.98 7.52
N ARG A 54 -4.99 2.47 7.43
CA ARG A 54 -5.77 2.07 8.60
C ARG A 54 -5.22 0.79 9.25
N ASN A 55 -4.62 -0.10 8.46
CA ASN A 55 -4.01 -1.33 8.95
C ASN A 55 -2.60 -1.09 9.49
N GLN A 56 -1.86 -0.12 8.94
CA GLN A 56 -0.53 0.25 9.44
C GLN A 56 -0.57 1.05 10.75
N THR A 57 -1.64 1.82 10.97
CA THR A 57 -1.75 2.64 12.19
C THR A 57 -2.09 1.77 13.41
N PRO A 58 -1.34 1.88 14.52
CA PRO A 58 -1.65 1.12 15.73
C PRO A 58 -3.04 1.49 16.24
N LYS A 59 -3.82 0.48 16.63
CA LYS A 59 -5.16 0.71 17.18
C LYS A 59 -5.05 1.21 18.62
N VAL A 60 -5.11 2.52 18.81
CA VAL A 60 -5.12 3.13 20.15
C VAL A 60 -6.51 3.00 20.77
N GLU A 61 -6.60 2.37 21.94
CA GLU A 61 -7.83 2.28 22.71
C GLU A 61 -8.23 3.64 23.30
N LYS A 62 -9.55 3.83 23.47
CA LYS A 62 -10.06 5.07 24.06
C LYS A 62 -9.84 5.03 25.57
N LEU A 63 -8.98 5.92 26.06
CA LEU A 63 -8.83 6.14 27.51
C LEU A 63 -10.18 6.54 28.14
N PRO A 64 -10.48 6.06 29.36
CA PRO A 64 -11.69 6.45 30.07
C PRO A 64 -11.64 7.96 30.37
N LYS A 65 -12.67 8.69 29.95
CA LYS A 65 -12.84 10.12 30.22
C LYS A 65 -14.11 10.35 31.02
N LYS A 66 -14.07 11.28 31.98
CA LYS A 66 -15.26 11.69 32.73
C LYS A 66 -16.34 12.21 31.77
N LYS A 67 -17.60 11.95 32.10
CA LYS A 67 -18.75 12.46 31.34
C LYS A 67 -18.66 13.99 31.28
N LYS A 68 -18.82 14.55 30.08
CA LYS A 68 -18.84 16.01 29.90
C LYS A 68 -20.14 16.58 30.44
N LEU A 69 -20.07 17.75 31.07
CA LEU A 69 -21.25 18.53 31.43
C LEU A 69 -22.05 18.88 30.16
N THR A 70 -23.37 18.83 30.23
CA THR A 70 -24.30 19.14 29.14
C THR A 70 -25.29 20.23 29.55
N GLY A 71 -25.98 20.83 28.57
CA GLY A 71 -27.05 21.81 28.80
C GLY A 71 -26.62 23.05 29.57
N ARG A 72 -27.47 23.49 30.51
CA ARG A 72 -27.28 24.70 31.32
C ARG A 72 -25.99 24.64 32.16
N ALA A 73 -25.64 23.48 32.70
CA ALA A 73 -24.42 23.29 33.47
C ALA A 73 -23.17 23.57 32.63
N LYS A 74 -23.15 23.12 31.37
CA LYS A 74 -22.05 23.42 30.43
C LYS A 74 -21.95 24.91 30.12
N MET A 75 -23.08 25.58 29.90
CA MET A 75 -23.09 27.02 29.62
C MET A 75 -22.57 27.83 30.81
N ARG A 76 -22.96 27.48 32.05
CA ARG A 76 -22.44 28.11 33.27
C ARG A 76 -20.92 27.92 33.39
N PHE A 77 -20.44 26.68 33.17
CA PHE A 77 -19.01 26.39 33.18
C PHE A 77 -18.24 27.21 32.14
N LEU A 78 -18.76 27.33 30.91
CA LEU A 78 -18.13 28.12 29.85
C LEU A 78 -18.10 29.62 30.16
N TYR A 79 -19.18 30.17 30.71
CA TYR A 79 -19.23 31.58 31.12
C TYR A 79 -18.17 31.88 32.18
N ASN A 80 -18.14 31.08 33.25
CA ASN A 80 -17.15 31.25 34.31
C ASN A 80 -15.72 31.11 33.76
N LYS A 81 -15.47 30.14 32.86
CA LYS A 81 -14.17 29.93 32.24
C LYS A 81 -13.74 31.03 31.27
N ARG A 82 -14.68 31.75 30.63
CA ARG A 82 -14.39 32.78 29.62
C ARG A 82 -14.30 34.19 30.19
N PHE A 83 -15.12 34.49 31.20
CA PHE A 83 -15.32 35.87 31.65
C PHE A 83 -14.95 36.06 33.13
N VAL A 84 -15.44 35.18 34.02
CA VAL A 84 -15.28 35.38 35.47
C VAL A 84 -13.87 35.03 35.96
N HIS A 85 -13.32 33.89 35.52
CA HIS A 85 -12.03 33.40 36.01
C HIS A 85 -10.83 33.94 35.19
N VAL A 86 -11.05 34.94 34.33
CA VAL A 86 -10.13 35.35 33.27
C VAL A 86 -9.59 36.76 33.59
N VAL A 87 -8.46 36.89 34.29
CA VAL A 87 -7.81 38.18 34.62
C VAL A 87 -7.04 38.78 33.42
N GLU A 88 -7.50 39.90 32.85
CA GLU A 88 -6.91 40.50 31.64
C GLU A 88 -5.54 41.10 31.93
N GLU A 89 -4.48 40.35 31.60
CA GLU A 89 -3.13 40.90 31.54
C GLU A 89 -3.06 41.95 30.42
N GLN A 90 -2.75 43.20 30.79
CA GLN A 90 -2.63 44.29 29.84
C GLN A 90 -1.49 44.03 28.83
N GLY A 91 -1.77 44.28 27.55
CA GLY A 91 -0.75 44.35 26.49
C GLY A 91 -0.46 43.06 25.71
N ARG A 92 -1.02 41.89 26.06
CA ARG A 92 -0.84 40.66 25.27
C ARG A 92 -2.14 39.85 25.11
N ARG A 93 -2.42 39.40 23.89
CA ARG A 93 -3.50 38.43 23.63
C ARG A 93 -3.13 37.11 24.30
N ARG A 94 -4.02 36.60 25.16
CA ARG A 94 -3.78 35.33 25.86
C ARG A 94 -3.70 34.16 24.90
N ALA A 95 -2.92 33.15 25.28
CA ALA A 95 -2.87 31.88 24.59
C ALA A 95 -4.28 31.27 24.48
N GLY A 96 -4.61 30.77 23.28
CA GLY A 96 -5.92 30.18 23.02
C GLY A 96 -6.19 28.93 23.87
N PRO A 97 -7.47 28.52 24.02
CA PRO A 97 -7.88 27.44 24.90
C PRO A 97 -7.30 26.05 24.56
N ASN A 98 -6.69 25.90 23.39
CA ASN A 98 -6.01 24.68 22.93
C ASN A 98 -4.54 24.97 22.54
N SER A 99 -3.89 25.89 23.24
CA SER A 99 -2.46 26.17 23.09
C SER A 99 -1.66 25.19 23.94
N ASN A 100 -0.90 24.30 23.29
CA ASN A 100 0.01 23.39 23.97
C ASN A 100 1.35 24.09 24.17
N LYS A 101 1.68 24.42 25.43
CA LYS A 101 2.95 25.10 25.77
C LYS A 101 4.18 24.20 25.71
N ASN A 102 4.00 22.88 25.80
CA ASN A 102 5.08 21.88 25.88
C ASN A 102 5.01 20.89 24.70
N LYS A 103 4.94 21.40 23.47
CA LYS A 103 5.25 20.60 22.29
C LYS A 103 6.53 21.13 21.65
#